data_AF-A0A257P4A1-F1
#
_entry.id   AF-A0A257P4A1-F1
#
_cell.length_a   1.000
_cell.length_b   1.000
_cell.length_c   1.000
_cell.angle_alpha   90.00
_cell.angle_beta   90.00
_cell.angle_gamma   90.00
#
_symmetry.space_group_name_H-M   'P 1'
#
loop_
_entity.id
_entity.type
_entity.pdbx_description
1 polymer ?
#
loop_
_entity_poly.entity_id
_entity_poly.type
_entity_poly.pdbx_seq_one_letter_code
_entity_poly.pdbx_strand_id
1 'polypeptide(L)'
;GDAPVRMELDGQWRSFCCQGCAAAAEIIVQGGLCAYYDRRTAGEGAIAALPPQEIDRLHQQWMALADPAFLTAYATSLGDDKWSTQIAVDGIHCGACVWLIEQRLRGIPGVLAATVNYSTRRVALQWDARTVQLPQVFQALAEVGYRPLPNARHQSELNHRRARRLAILRTLVAWLAMMQVMMFAWPGYIDPEGLNTAEQGIFQWGSLALTLPALLFSGWPFLMGALRDVRNRRLGMDVPVTLGLWSAFAASVWSVAHGQSHVYFDSVVMFLALLLTARLIEDGLRQRSLNAAEELMEQLPAAVRVRHNAQDDWRSVAITQVRVGDEVELPSGSAAAVDGVVIAGSSQVDEALLTGESRAVHKQVGDAVLAGSMNRQS
;
A
#
# COMPACT_ATOMS: atom_id res chain seq x y z
N GLY A 1 48.29 -14.34 30.96
CA GLY A 1 47.42 -14.31 29.79
C GLY A 1 46.44 -15.43 29.96
N ASP A 2 45.18 -15.10 30.25
CA ASP A 2 44.16 -16.10 30.54
C ASP A 2 43.91 -16.98 29.32
N ALA A 3 43.71 -18.28 29.58
CA ALA A 3 43.41 -19.25 28.53
C ALA A 3 42.08 -18.88 27.85
N PRO A 4 41.97 -19.01 26.52
CA PRO A 4 40.73 -18.72 25.81
C PRO A 4 39.63 -19.66 26.29
N VAL A 5 38.48 -19.07 26.64
CA VAL A 5 37.28 -19.79 27.05
C VAL A 5 36.74 -20.55 25.84
N ARG A 6 36.49 -21.85 25.97
CA ARG A 6 35.85 -22.65 24.92
C ARG A 6 34.44 -23.03 25.35
N MET A 7 33.47 -22.81 24.48
CA MET A 7 32.07 -23.14 24.71
C MET A 7 31.46 -23.69 23.43
N GLU A 8 30.57 -24.66 23.57
CA GLU A 8 29.82 -25.22 22.45
C GLU A 8 28.61 -24.33 22.15
N LEU A 9 28.51 -23.86 20.90
CA LEU A 9 27.37 -23.09 20.40
C LEU A 9 26.89 -23.74 19.10
N ASP A 10 25.61 -24.10 19.06
CA ASP A 10 24.94 -24.67 17.87
C ASP A 10 25.68 -25.92 17.31
N GLY A 11 26.16 -26.78 18.22
CA GLY A 11 26.90 -28.01 17.88
C GLY A 11 28.34 -27.80 17.42
N GLN A 12 28.89 -26.59 17.54
CA GLN A 12 30.28 -26.27 17.20
C GLN A 12 31.03 -25.64 18.38
N TRP A 13 32.25 -26.11 18.63
CA TRP A 13 33.13 -25.53 19.64
C TRP A 13 33.72 -24.21 19.14
N ARG A 14 33.45 -23.12 19.88
CA ARG A 14 34.00 -21.79 19.60
C ARG A 14 34.85 -21.30 20.77
N SER A 15 35.94 -20.60 20.47
CA SER A 15 36.85 -20.00 21.44
C SER A 15 36.60 -18.50 21.60
N PHE A 16 36.55 -18.04 22.84
CA PHE A 16 36.28 -16.66 23.24
C PHE A 16 37.45 -16.10 24.04
N CYS A 17 37.66 -14.79 23.94
CA CYS A 17 38.76 -14.12 24.63
C CYS A 17 38.54 -13.96 26.14
N CYS A 18 37.30 -14.06 26.64
CA CYS A 18 36.96 -14.02 28.06
C CYS A 18 35.57 -14.63 28.33
N GLN A 19 35.22 -14.82 29.61
CA GLN A 19 33.90 -15.37 29.97
C GLN A 19 32.74 -14.43 29.63
N GLY A 20 32.97 -13.11 29.64
CA GLY A 20 31.95 -12.16 29.20
C GLY A 20 31.58 -12.34 27.73
N CYS A 21 32.55 -12.61 26.86
CA CYS A 21 32.30 -12.88 25.45
C CYS A 21 31.61 -14.22 25.21
N ALA A 22 31.92 -15.24 26.01
CA ALA A 22 31.21 -16.52 25.96
C ALA A 22 29.74 -16.36 26.37
N ALA A 23 29.45 -15.73 27.50
CA ALA A 23 28.09 -15.47 27.96
C ALA A 23 27.28 -14.62 26.98
N ALA A 24 27.88 -13.56 26.40
CA ALA A 24 27.22 -12.74 25.39
C ALA A 24 26.86 -13.54 24.13
N ALA A 25 27.75 -14.43 23.68
CA ALA A 25 27.49 -15.29 22.53
C ALA A 25 26.38 -16.31 22.84
N GLU A 26 26.37 -16.89 24.04
CA GLU A 26 25.30 -17.78 24.50
C GLU A 26 23.92 -17.10 24.49
N ILE A 27 23.83 -15.88 25.01
CA ILE A 27 22.58 -15.09 25.02
C ILE A 27 22.09 -14.82 23.59
N ILE A 28 22.99 -14.52 22.66
CA ILE A 28 22.64 -14.31 21.23
C ILE A 28 22.08 -15.58 20.60
N VAL A 29 22.69 -16.74 20.89
CA VAL A 29 22.23 -18.04 20.39
C VAL A 29 20.89 -18.43 21.01
N GLN A 30 20.74 -18.30 22.32
CA GLN A 30 19.48 -18.56 23.03
C GLN A 30 18.36 -17.61 22.56
N GLY A 31 18.69 -16.37 22.18
CA GLY A 31 17.77 -15.41 21.58
C GLY A 31 17.37 -15.73 20.13
N GLY A 32 17.89 -16.82 19.54
CA GLY A 32 17.59 -17.23 18.17
C GLY A 32 18.15 -16.29 17.10
N LEU A 33 19.14 -15.45 17.44
CA LEU A 33 19.66 -14.40 16.55
C LEU A 33 20.79 -14.89 15.63
N CYS A 34 21.21 -16.16 15.69
CA CYS A 34 22.29 -16.71 14.84
C CYS A 34 22.05 -16.45 13.35
N ALA A 35 20.82 -16.72 12.88
CA ALA A 35 20.45 -16.53 11.47
C ALA A 35 20.50 -15.05 11.02
N TYR A 36 20.37 -14.10 11.95
CA TYR A 36 20.57 -12.68 11.65
C TYR A 36 22.04 -12.36 11.40
N TYR A 37 22.94 -12.88 12.23
CA TYR A 37 24.39 -12.68 12.07
C TYR A 37 24.94 -13.39 10.83
N ASP A 38 24.46 -14.58 10.51
CA ASP A 38 24.84 -15.30 9.28
C ASP A 38 24.43 -14.55 8.00
N ARG A 39 23.33 -13.78 8.06
CA ARG A 39 22.87 -12.94 6.94
C ARG A 39 23.50 -11.55 6.91
N ARG A 40 24.07 -11.09 8.03
CA ARG A 40 24.72 -9.77 8.18
C ARG A 40 26.14 -9.74 7.61
N THR A 41 26.83 -10.88 7.52
CA THR A 41 28.17 -10.99 6.94
C THR A 41 28.23 -10.65 5.44
N ALA A 42 27.08 -10.40 4.79
CA ALA A 42 26.97 -10.04 3.38
C ALA A 42 26.72 -8.53 3.08
N GLY A 43 26.76 -7.61 4.06
CA GLY A 43 26.64 -6.17 3.74
C GLY A 43 26.73 -5.19 4.91
N GLU A 44 27.34 -4.03 4.64
CA GLU A 44 27.44 -2.87 5.55
C GLU A 44 26.05 -2.24 5.82
N GLY A 45 25.76 -1.94 7.10
CA GLY A 45 24.52 -1.25 7.50
C GLY A 45 24.00 -1.72 8.86
N ALA A 46 24.63 -1.28 9.95
CA ALA A 46 24.08 -1.48 11.28
C ALA A 46 22.89 -0.53 11.47
N ILE A 47 21.66 -1.05 11.53
CA ILE A 47 20.53 -0.28 12.05
C ILE A 47 20.74 -0.19 13.56
N ALA A 48 21.13 1.00 14.04
CA ALA A 48 21.20 1.27 15.46
C ALA A 48 19.78 1.38 16.02
N ALA A 49 19.56 0.85 17.22
CA ALA A 49 18.31 1.09 17.94
C ALA A 49 18.06 2.61 18.05
N LEU A 50 16.80 3.02 17.98
CA LEU A 50 16.46 4.43 18.15
C LEU A 50 16.94 4.91 19.53
N PRO A 51 17.43 6.16 19.66
CA PRO A 51 17.82 6.71 20.94
C PRO A 51 16.67 6.60 21.95
N PRO A 52 16.92 6.21 23.22
CA PRO A 52 15.85 6.02 24.22
C PRO A 52 14.94 7.25 24.36
N GLN A 53 15.51 8.46 24.30
CA GLN A 53 14.76 9.72 24.35
C GLN A 53 13.78 9.91 23.18
N GLU A 54 14.10 9.38 22.00
CA GLU A 54 13.23 9.41 20.83
C GLU A 54 12.11 8.36 20.95
N ILE A 55 12.43 7.19 21.49
CA ILE A 55 11.44 6.13 21.78
C ILE A 55 10.41 6.63 22.79
N ASP A 56 10.81 7.30 23.87
CA ASP A 56 9.89 7.82 24.89
C ASP A 56 8.90 8.86 24.32
N ARG A 57 9.38 9.75 23.44
CA ARG A 57 8.53 10.74 22.74
C ARG A 57 7.53 10.07 21.81
N LEU A 58 8.00 9.11 21.00
CA LEU A 58 7.15 8.36 20.08
C LEU A 58 6.14 7.48 20.84
N HIS A 59 6.54 6.92 21.99
CA HIS A 59 5.66 6.12 22.84
C HIS A 59 4.43 6.90 23.28
N GLN A 60 4.59 8.17 23.69
CA GLN A 60 3.47 9.04 24.04
C GLN A 60 2.52 9.29 22.85
N GLN A 61 3.06 9.40 21.63
CA GLN A 61 2.24 9.48 20.42
C GLN A 61 1.52 8.15 20.14
N TRP A 62 2.20 7.02 20.32
CA TRP A 62 1.64 5.70 20.11
C TRP A 62 0.56 5.33 21.12
N MET A 63 0.53 5.91 22.32
CA MET A 63 -0.57 5.70 23.27
C MET A 63 -1.94 6.09 22.69
N ALA A 64 -2.01 7.02 21.75
CA ALA A 64 -3.25 7.33 21.03
C ALA A 64 -3.74 6.18 20.13
N LEU A 65 -2.85 5.25 19.74
CA LEU A 65 -3.20 4.05 18.95
C LEU A 65 -4.00 3.02 19.76
N ALA A 66 -4.03 3.14 21.10
CA ALA A 66 -4.83 2.29 21.98
C ALA A 66 -6.31 2.71 22.03
N ASP A 67 -6.66 3.90 21.52
CA ASP A 67 -8.04 4.38 21.48
C ASP A 67 -8.89 3.51 20.53
N PRO A 68 -10.05 2.98 20.97
CA PRO A 68 -11.00 2.28 20.10
C PRO A 68 -11.40 3.06 18.83
N ALA A 69 -11.44 4.39 18.90
CA ALA A 69 -11.72 5.24 17.73
C ALA A 69 -10.57 5.20 16.71
N PHE A 70 -9.33 5.03 17.16
CA PHE A 70 -8.18 4.83 16.28
C PHE A 70 -8.22 3.43 15.66
N LEU A 71 -8.48 2.38 16.45
CA LEU A 71 -8.55 1.00 15.94
C LEU A 71 -9.62 0.82 14.87
N THR A 72 -10.76 1.49 15.00
CA THR A 72 -11.84 1.44 13.98
C THR A 72 -11.48 2.20 12.70
N ALA A 73 -10.66 3.25 12.79
CA ALA A 73 -10.22 4.02 11.62
C ALA A 73 -8.99 3.41 10.90
N TYR A 74 -8.11 2.70 11.63
CA TYR A 74 -6.80 2.26 11.12
C TYR A 74 -6.60 0.72 11.14
N ALA A 75 -7.56 -0.04 11.69
CA ALA A 75 -7.51 -1.50 11.71
C ALA A 75 -8.87 -2.11 11.33
N THR A 76 -8.85 -3.38 10.89
CA THR A 76 -10.05 -4.14 10.53
C THR A 76 -10.28 -5.22 11.56
N SER A 77 -11.51 -5.29 12.10
CA SER A 77 -11.89 -6.37 13.00
C SER A 77 -12.08 -7.67 12.21
N LEU A 78 -11.44 -8.74 12.68
CA LEU A 78 -11.57 -10.11 12.19
C LEU A 78 -12.60 -10.93 12.99
N GLY A 79 -13.26 -10.32 13.98
CA GLY A 79 -14.12 -11.00 14.97
C GLY A 79 -13.35 -11.43 16.22
N ASP A 80 -14.07 -11.64 17.33
CA ASP A 80 -13.53 -12.07 18.63
C ASP A 80 -12.34 -11.23 19.16
N ASP A 81 -12.42 -9.89 19.06
CA ASP A 81 -11.35 -8.95 19.44
C ASP A 81 -10.00 -9.15 18.71
N LYS A 82 -10.02 -9.85 17.58
CA LYS A 82 -8.88 -9.96 16.67
C LYS A 82 -8.92 -8.83 15.67
N TRP A 83 -7.76 -8.22 15.43
CA TRP A 83 -7.61 -7.08 14.55
C TRP A 83 -6.52 -7.32 13.52
N SER A 84 -6.68 -6.71 12.35
CA SER A 84 -5.65 -6.68 11.31
C SER A 84 -5.38 -5.25 10.87
N THR A 85 -4.10 -4.91 10.75
CA THR A 85 -3.65 -3.61 10.25
C THR A 85 -2.40 -3.77 9.39
N GLN A 86 -2.07 -2.71 8.65
CA GLN A 86 -0.77 -2.55 8.02
C GLN A 86 -0.01 -1.42 8.70
N ILE A 87 1.27 -1.68 8.92
CA ILE A 87 2.21 -0.73 9.50
C ILE A 87 3.24 -0.44 8.42
N ALA A 88 3.39 0.82 8.04
CA ALA A 88 4.50 1.23 7.20
C ALA A 88 5.76 1.30 8.07
N VAL A 89 6.86 0.74 7.59
CA VAL A 89 8.11 0.65 8.35
C VAL A 89 9.25 1.10 7.47
N ASP A 90 9.83 2.25 7.81
CA ASP A 90 10.97 2.78 7.06
C ASP A 90 12.30 2.14 7.52
N GLY A 91 13.30 2.14 6.63
CA GLY A 91 14.63 1.58 6.90
C GLY A 91 14.79 0.07 6.65
N ILE A 92 13.86 -0.57 5.94
CA ILE A 92 14.01 -1.98 5.54
C ILE A 92 14.92 -2.06 4.30
N HIS A 93 16.13 -2.59 4.44
CA HIS A 93 17.13 -2.61 3.38
C HIS A 93 17.41 -3.99 2.76
N CYS A 94 17.14 -5.09 3.48
CA CYS A 94 17.43 -6.43 2.98
C CYS A 94 16.49 -7.51 3.53
N GLY A 95 16.64 -8.75 3.03
CA GLY A 95 15.87 -9.91 3.54
C GLY A 95 16.18 -10.27 4.99
N ALA A 96 17.33 -9.85 5.54
CA ALA A 96 17.62 -10.02 6.97
C ALA A 96 16.76 -9.09 7.84
N CYS A 97 16.49 -7.86 7.37
CA CYS A 97 15.56 -6.92 8.03
C CYS A 97 14.15 -7.50 8.11
N VAL A 98 13.66 -8.08 7.01
CA VAL A 98 12.36 -8.77 6.94
C VAL A 98 12.27 -9.87 8.00
N TRP A 99 13.26 -10.77 8.02
CA TRP A 99 13.27 -11.89 8.97
C TRP A 99 13.33 -11.40 10.43
N LEU A 100 14.18 -10.41 10.73
CA LEU A 100 14.33 -9.86 12.08
C LEU A 100 13.02 -9.28 12.61
N ILE A 101 12.32 -8.49 11.77
CA ILE A 101 11.03 -7.90 12.12
C ILE A 101 9.99 -9.00 12.36
N GLU A 102 9.87 -9.97 11.45
CA GLU A 102 8.92 -11.08 11.61
C GLU A 102 9.20 -11.89 12.89
N GLN A 103 10.46 -12.17 13.19
CA GLN A 103 10.85 -12.94 14.35
C GLN A 103 10.57 -12.18 15.65
N ARG A 104 10.90 -10.88 15.71
CA ARG A 104 10.60 -10.03 16.87
C ARG A 104 9.10 -9.98 17.14
N LEU A 105 8.30 -9.76 16.10
CA LEU A 105 6.85 -9.64 16.22
C LEU A 105 6.17 -10.96 16.60
N ARG A 106 6.60 -12.09 16.02
CA ARG A 106 6.09 -13.42 16.40
C ARG A 106 6.44 -13.81 17.84
N GLY A 107 7.51 -13.24 18.39
CA GLY A 107 7.89 -13.43 19.79
C GLY A 107 6.97 -12.73 20.80
N ILE A 108 6.08 -11.83 20.36
CA ILE A 108 5.17 -11.09 21.25
C ILE A 108 3.91 -11.94 21.49
N PRO A 109 3.59 -12.29 22.76
CA PRO A 109 2.35 -12.97 23.08
C PRO A 109 1.14 -12.16 22.61
N GLY A 110 0.25 -12.77 21.83
CA GLY A 110 -0.93 -12.08 21.27
C GLY A 110 -0.84 -11.72 19.80
N VAL A 111 0.35 -11.79 19.19
CA VAL A 111 0.51 -11.66 17.73
C VAL A 111 0.14 -12.98 17.06
N LEU A 112 -0.88 -12.95 16.21
CA LEU A 112 -1.39 -14.13 15.48
C LEU A 112 -0.61 -14.35 14.18
N ALA A 113 -0.33 -13.27 13.45
CA ALA A 113 0.45 -13.31 12.22
C ALA A 113 1.18 -11.99 12.00
N ALA A 114 2.45 -12.08 11.59
CA ALA A 114 3.26 -10.95 11.15
C ALA A 114 4.00 -11.35 9.87
N THR A 115 3.77 -10.59 8.80
CA THR A 115 4.43 -10.77 7.49
C THR A 115 4.93 -9.45 6.97
N VAL A 116 6.15 -9.42 6.45
CA VAL A 116 6.77 -8.19 5.96
C VAL A 116 6.98 -8.25 4.47
N ASN A 117 6.52 -7.21 3.77
CA ASN A 117 6.79 -7.03 2.36
C ASN A 117 7.91 -5.99 2.17
N TYR A 118 9.09 -6.48 1.80
CA TYR A 118 10.26 -5.67 1.47
C TYR A 118 9.98 -4.61 0.40
N SER A 119 9.34 -5.00 -0.70
CA SER A 119 9.11 -4.10 -1.86
C SER A 119 8.20 -2.93 -1.54
N THR A 120 7.27 -3.09 -0.61
CA THR A 120 6.31 -2.05 -0.21
C THR A 120 6.63 -1.44 1.16
N ARG A 121 7.72 -1.86 1.83
CA ARG A 121 8.09 -1.44 3.20
C ARG A 121 6.93 -1.49 4.19
N ARG A 122 6.12 -2.56 4.11
CA ARG A 122 4.90 -2.71 4.91
C ARG A 122 4.90 -4.02 5.69
N VAL A 123 4.48 -3.95 6.93
CA VAL A 123 4.22 -5.08 7.83
C VAL A 123 2.72 -5.29 7.90
N ALA A 124 2.24 -6.46 7.50
CA ALA A 124 0.88 -6.89 7.75
C ALA A 124 0.84 -7.62 9.09
N LEU A 125 0.08 -7.06 10.03
CA LEU A 125 -0.05 -7.55 11.41
C LEU A 125 -1.47 -8.03 11.66
N GLN A 126 -1.59 -9.17 12.33
CA GLN A 126 -2.81 -9.66 12.95
C GLN A 126 -2.52 -9.95 14.41
N TRP A 127 -3.34 -9.40 15.31
CA TRP A 127 -3.15 -9.55 16.76
C TRP A 127 -4.48 -9.63 17.49
N ASP A 128 -4.44 -10.16 18.71
CA ASP A 128 -5.55 -10.20 19.65
C ASP A 128 -5.44 -9.02 20.62
N ALA A 129 -6.40 -8.08 20.53
CA ALA A 129 -6.41 -6.85 21.32
C ALA A 129 -6.64 -7.09 22.83
N ARG A 130 -7.05 -8.29 23.24
CA ARG A 130 -7.16 -8.66 24.67
C ARG A 130 -5.80 -8.93 25.31
N THR A 131 -4.82 -9.32 24.50
CA THR A 131 -3.51 -9.79 24.96
C THR A 131 -2.39 -8.79 24.71
N VAL A 132 -2.44 -8.10 23.57
CA VAL A 132 -1.44 -7.09 23.18
C VAL A 132 -2.12 -5.87 22.57
N GLN A 133 -1.67 -4.69 22.97
CA GLN A 133 -2.11 -3.44 22.37
C GLN A 133 -1.17 -3.02 21.24
N LEU A 134 -1.72 -2.37 20.20
CA LEU A 134 -0.95 -1.88 19.06
C LEU A 134 0.27 -1.00 19.42
N PRO A 135 0.24 -0.13 20.45
CA PRO A 135 1.41 0.64 20.87
C PRO A 135 2.59 -0.22 21.33
N GLN A 136 2.32 -1.37 21.97
CA GLN A 136 3.37 -2.29 22.42
C GLN A 136 4.09 -2.92 21.22
N VAL A 137 3.34 -3.18 20.14
CA VAL A 137 3.91 -3.67 18.88
C VAL A 137 4.79 -2.61 18.22
N PHE A 138 4.35 -1.34 18.22
CA PHE A 138 5.15 -0.23 17.70
C PHE A 138 6.44 -0.03 18.50
N GLN A 139 6.36 -0.11 19.82
CA GLN A 139 7.54 -0.06 20.69
C GLN A 139 8.53 -1.18 20.40
N ALA A 140 8.05 -2.41 20.23
CA ALA A 140 8.91 -3.55 19.90
C ALA A 140 9.64 -3.38 18.55
N LEU A 141 9.05 -2.69 17.57
CA LEU A 141 9.70 -2.34 16.30
C LEU A 141 10.76 -1.24 16.49
N ALA A 142 10.47 -0.25 17.33
CA ALA A 142 11.37 0.86 17.65
C ALA A 142 12.63 0.42 18.39
N GLU A 143 12.49 -0.53 19.32
CA GLU A 143 13.62 -1.16 20.03
C GLU A 143 14.59 -1.89 19.08
N VAL A 144 14.07 -2.40 17.96
CA VAL A 144 14.89 -3.04 16.91
C VAL A 144 15.55 -1.99 15.99
N GLY A 145 15.11 -0.72 16.07
CA GLY A 145 15.66 0.39 15.29
C GLY A 145 14.80 0.80 14.09
N TYR A 146 13.56 0.33 14.00
CA TYR A 146 12.65 0.71 12.93
C TYR A 146 11.65 1.78 13.38
N ARG A 147 11.24 2.66 12.46
CA ARG A 147 10.22 3.68 12.72
C ARG A 147 8.86 3.22 12.16
N PRO A 148 7.94 2.70 12.99
CA PRO A 148 6.63 2.29 12.55
C PRO A 148 5.67 3.48 12.40
N LEU A 149 4.95 3.51 11.28
CA LEU A 149 3.91 4.49 10.97
C LEU A 149 2.56 3.77 10.80
N PRO A 150 1.48 4.25 11.43
CA PRO A 150 0.17 3.64 11.28
C PRO A 150 -0.40 3.94 9.89
N ASN A 151 -0.77 2.90 9.12
CA ASN A 151 -1.34 3.08 7.79
C ASN A 151 -2.88 2.98 7.84
N ALA A 152 -3.55 4.11 7.61
CA ALA A 152 -5.01 4.24 7.62
C ALA A 152 -5.74 3.45 6.50
N ARG A 153 -5.01 2.83 5.56
CA ARG A 153 -5.57 2.47 4.24
C ARG A 153 -5.55 0.99 3.89
N HIS A 154 -5.48 0.09 4.87
CA HIS A 154 -5.43 -1.35 4.61
C HIS A 154 -6.60 -1.88 3.75
N GLN A 155 -7.84 -1.46 4.01
CA GLN A 155 -9.00 -1.93 3.23
C GLN A 155 -9.04 -1.36 1.80
N SER A 156 -8.70 -0.08 1.64
CA SER A 156 -8.58 0.53 0.30
C SER A 156 -7.50 -0.18 -0.52
N GLU A 157 -6.37 -0.54 0.07
CA GLU A 157 -5.31 -1.28 -0.63
C GLU A 157 -5.76 -2.67 -1.09
N LEU A 158 -6.47 -3.42 -0.24
CA LEU A 158 -6.97 -4.74 -0.62
C LEU A 158 -7.98 -4.65 -1.76
N ASN A 159 -8.90 -3.67 -1.70
CA ASN A 159 -9.87 -3.42 -2.77
C ASN A 159 -9.18 -2.96 -4.06
N HIS A 160 -8.17 -2.10 -3.97
CA HIS A 160 -7.35 -1.69 -5.12
C HIS A 160 -6.58 -2.87 -5.73
N ARG A 161 -5.98 -3.74 -4.92
CA ARG A 161 -5.30 -4.95 -5.41
C ARG A 161 -6.26 -5.89 -6.11
N ARG A 162 -7.46 -6.11 -5.55
CA ARG A 162 -8.51 -6.95 -6.18
C ARG A 162 -8.99 -6.34 -7.50
N ALA A 163 -9.27 -5.04 -7.52
CA ALA A 163 -9.68 -4.31 -8.72
C ALA A 163 -8.60 -4.39 -9.81
N ARG A 164 -7.32 -4.19 -9.45
CA ARG A 164 -6.19 -4.29 -10.37
C ARG A 164 -6.00 -5.71 -10.92
N ARG A 165 -6.15 -6.75 -10.09
CA ARG A 165 -6.11 -8.15 -10.54
C ARG A 165 -7.22 -8.44 -11.55
N LEU A 166 -8.44 -8.00 -11.26
CA LEU A 166 -9.57 -8.16 -12.18
C LEU A 166 -9.36 -7.39 -13.49
N ALA A 167 -8.77 -6.18 -13.44
CA ALA A 167 -8.42 -5.42 -14.64
C ALA A 167 -7.40 -6.18 -15.51
N ILE A 168 -6.33 -6.69 -14.92
CA ILE A 168 -5.33 -7.52 -15.61
C ILE A 168 -5.98 -8.76 -16.22
N LEU A 169 -6.82 -9.48 -15.46
CA LEU A 169 -7.52 -10.67 -15.96
C LEU A 169 -8.43 -10.35 -17.13
N ARG A 170 -9.20 -9.25 -17.09
CA ARG A 170 -10.03 -8.80 -18.20
C ARG A 170 -9.20 -8.48 -19.45
N THR A 171 -8.06 -7.81 -19.27
CA THR A 171 -7.14 -7.52 -20.38
C THR A 171 -6.57 -8.80 -20.97
N LEU A 172 -6.13 -9.76 -20.16
CA LEU A 172 -5.63 -11.06 -20.62
C LEU A 172 -6.70 -11.86 -21.36
N VAL A 173 -7.93 -11.90 -20.84
CA VAL A 173 -9.07 -12.56 -21.50
C VAL A 173 -9.39 -11.88 -22.84
N ALA A 174 -9.32 -10.55 -22.92
CA ALA A 174 -9.54 -9.83 -24.17
C ALA A 174 -8.46 -10.14 -25.22
N TRP A 175 -7.19 -10.20 -24.83
CA TRP A 175 -6.09 -10.63 -25.72
C TRP A 175 -6.21 -12.08 -26.16
N LEU A 176 -6.60 -12.98 -25.25
CA LEU A 176 -6.86 -14.38 -25.59
C LEU A 176 -8.00 -14.48 -26.59
N ALA A 177 -9.12 -13.79 -26.35
CA ALA A 177 -10.25 -13.74 -27.27
C ALA A 177 -9.85 -13.16 -28.62
N MET A 178 -9.04 -12.09 -28.65
CA MET A 178 -8.50 -11.51 -29.88
C MET A 178 -7.69 -12.54 -30.68
N MET A 179 -6.77 -13.27 -30.04
CA MET A 179 -5.98 -14.30 -30.70
C MET A 179 -6.84 -15.43 -31.25
N GLN A 180 -7.81 -15.92 -30.47
CA GLN A 180 -8.67 -17.03 -30.89
C GLN A 180 -9.65 -16.62 -32.00
N VAL A 181 -10.27 -15.44 -31.90
CA VAL A 181 -11.17 -14.93 -32.95
C VAL A 181 -10.40 -14.62 -34.22
N MET A 182 -9.18 -14.08 -34.14
CA MET A 182 -8.33 -13.87 -35.31
C MET A 182 -7.98 -15.18 -36.00
N MET A 183 -7.73 -16.27 -35.25
CA MET A 183 -7.53 -17.60 -35.82
C MET A 183 -8.75 -18.08 -36.64
N PHE A 184 -9.98 -17.80 -36.17
CA PHE A 184 -11.20 -18.13 -36.91
C PHE A 184 -11.49 -17.17 -38.08
N ALA A 185 -11.09 -15.90 -37.98
CA ALA A 185 -11.28 -14.91 -39.04
C ALA A 185 -10.24 -15.05 -40.16
N TRP A 186 -9.05 -15.54 -39.85
CA TRP A 186 -7.90 -15.63 -40.76
C TRP A 186 -8.19 -16.35 -42.09
N PRO A 187 -8.85 -17.52 -42.12
CA PRO A 187 -9.21 -18.17 -43.38
C PRO A 187 -10.02 -17.26 -44.32
N GLY A 188 -10.94 -16.47 -43.77
CA GLY A 188 -11.76 -15.54 -44.55
C GLY A 188 -10.99 -14.34 -45.11
N TYR A 189 -9.82 -14.02 -44.56
CA TYR A 189 -8.94 -12.96 -45.08
C TYR A 189 -8.02 -13.43 -46.20
N ILE A 190 -7.53 -14.67 -46.13
CA ILE A 190 -6.56 -15.20 -47.10
C ILE A 190 -7.25 -15.84 -48.30
N ASP A 191 -8.36 -16.55 -48.07
CA ASP A 191 -9.06 -17.27 -49.13
C ASP A 191 -10.58 -17.02 -49.06
N PRO A 192 -11.04 -15.82 -49.49
CA PRO A 192 -12.45 -15.44 -49.39
C PRO A 192 -13.38 -16.31 -50.24
N GLU A 193 -12.87 -16.89 -51.33
CA GLU A 193 -13.65 -17.64 -52.31
C GLU A 193 -13.48 -19.17 -52.17
N GLY A 194 -12.41 -19.65 -51.53
CA GLY A 194 -12.13 -21.08 -51.37
C GLY A 194 -12.86 -21.78 -50.23
N LEU A 195 -13.52 -21.04 -49.32
CA LEU A 195 -14.29 -21.62 -48.22
C LEU A 195 -15.72 -21.97 -48.65
N ASN A 196 -16.16 -23.19 -48.36
CA ASN A 196 -17.55 -23.57 -48.58
C ASN A 196 -18.47 -22.86 -47.58
N THR A 197 -19.74 -22.61 -47.95
CA THR A 197 -20.75 -21.93 -47.11
C THR A 197 -20.89 -22.54 -45.71
N ALA A 198 -20.78 -23.87 -45.60
CA ALA A 198 -20.82 -24.58 -44.31
C ALA A 198 -19.58 -24.30 -43.43
N GLU A 199 -18.39 -24.24 -44.03
CA GLU A 199 -17.13 -23.97 -43.32
C GLU A 199 -17.07 -22.53 -42.83
N GLN A 200 -17.51 -21.58 -43.67
CA GLN A 200 -17.67 -20.18 -43.29
C GLN A 200 -18.60 -20.03 -42.09
N GLY A 201 -19.73 -20.73 -42.10
CA GLY A 201 -20.68 -20.74 -40.98
C GLY A 201 -20.03 -21.23 -39.68
N ILE A 202 -19.26 -22.33 -39.70
CA ILE A 202 -18.59 -22.86 -38.51
C ILE A 202 -17.63 -21.82 -37.91
N PHE A 203 -16.83 -21.16 -38.74
CA PHE A 203 -15.89 -20.14 -38.27
C PHE A 203 -16.60 -18.90 -37.71
N GLN A 204 -17.66 -18.45 -38.37
CA GLN A 204 -18.46 -17.33 -37.90
C GLN A 204 -19.16 -17.62 -36.58
N TRP A 205 -19.80 -18.79 -36.44
CA TRP A 205 -20.41 -19.21 -35.17
C TRP A 205 -19.37 -19.38 -34.06
N GLY A 206 -18.19 -19.92 -34.38
CA GLY A 206 -17.06 -20.00 -33.45
C GLY A 206 -16.60 -18.62 -32.98
N SER A 207 -16.46 -17.67 -33.90
CA SER A 207 -16.06 -16.29 -33.60
C SER A 207 -17.10 -15.56 -32.73
N LEU A 208 -18.40 -15.77 -32.97
CA LEU A 208 -19.49 -15.25 -32.14
C LEU A 208 -19.44 -15.83 -30.73
N ALA A 209 -19.27 -17.15 -30.62
CA ALA A 209 -19.23 -17.86 -29.34
C ALA A 209 -18.07 -17.40 -28.45
N LEU A 210 -16.94 -16.98 -29.03
CA LEU A 210 -15.80 -16.42 -28.30
C LEU A 210 -15.93 -14.92 -28.03
N THR A 211 -16.49 -14.16 -28.97
CA THR A 211 -16.61 -12.69 -28.85
C THR A 211 -17.65 -12.29 -27.82
N LEU A 212 -18.78 -12.99 -27.74
CA LEU A 212 -19.85 -12.68 -26.78
C LEU A 212 -19.39 -12.69 -25.31
N PRO A 213 -18.78 -13.77 -24.77
CA PRO A 213 -18.31 -13.78 -23.39
C PRO A 213 -17.16 -12.78 -23.16
N ALA A 214 -16.29 -12.57 -24.15
CA ALA A 214 -15.24 -11.55 -24.07
C ALA A 214 -15.83 -10.14 -23.94
N LEU A 215 -16.85 -9.81 -24.75
CA LEU A 215 -17.53 -8.52 -24.72
C LEU A 215 -18.28 -8.33 -23.39
N LEU A 216 -18.96 -9.37 -22.88
CA LEU A 216 -19.68 -9.29 -21.60
C LEU A 216 -18.74 -9.18 -20.40
N PHE A 217 -17.63 -9.90 -20.37
CA PHE A 217 -16.71 -9.91 -19.23
C PHE A 217 -15.70 -8.75 -19.27
N SER A 218 -14.99 -8.61 -20.38
CA SER A 218 -13.94 -7.61 -20.57
C SER A 218 -14.49 -6.25 -20.99
N GLY A 219 -15.62 -6.21 -21.70
CA GLY A 219 -16.33 -4.98 -22.05
C GLY A 219 -17.20 -4.38 -20.93
N TRP A 220 -17.45 -5.14 -19.85
CA TRP A 220 -18.26 -4.69 -18.71
C TRP A 220 -17.89 -3.30 -18.15
N PRO A 221 -16.60 -2.94 -17.96
CA PRO A 221 -16.24 -1.64 -17.41
C PRO A 221 -16.69 -0.47 -18.30
N PHE A 222 -16.62 -0.63 -19.62
CA PHE A 222 -17.07 0.39 -20.58
C PHE A 222 -18.59 0.53 -20.57
N LEU A 223 -19.32 -0.59 -20.54
CA LEU A 223 -20.78 -0.58 -20.47
C LEU A 223 -21.28 0.15 -19.21
N MET A 224 -20.69 -0.18 -18.06
CA MET A 224 -21.05 0.48 -16.78
C MET A 224 -20.60 1.94 -16.73
N GLY A 225 -19.46 2.26 -17.33
CA GLY A 225 -18.98 3.64 -17.48
C GLY A 225 -19.94 4.47 -18.34
N ALA A 226 -20.30 3.97 -19.52
CA ALA A 226 -21.24 4.62 -20.44
C ALA A 226 -22.63 4.83 -19.79
N LEU A 227 -23.15 3.82 -19.08
CA LEU A 227 -24.44 3.92 -18.40
C LEU A 227 -24.41 5.00 -17.31
N ARG A 228 -23.29 5.09 -16.57
CA ARG A 228 -23.08 6.12 -15.55
C ARG A 228 -22.96 7.51 -16.17
N ASP A 229 -22.22 7.64 -17.26
CA ASP A 229 -22.01 8.90 -17.99
C ASP A 229 -23.35 9.44 -18.52
N VAL A 230 -24.10 8.58 -19.21
CA VAL A 230 -25.44 8.92 -19.74
C VAL A 230 -26.40 9.30 -18.61
N ARG A 231 -26.44 8.53 -17.51
CA ARG A 231 -27.27 8.85 -16.34
C ARG A 231 -26.92 10.20 -15.73
N ASN A 232 -25.63 10.53 -15.70
CA ASN A 232 -25.13 11.80 -15.18
C ASN A 232 -25.16 12.94 -16.20
N ARG A 233 -25.76 12.73 -17.38
CA ARG A 233 -25.83 13.69 -18.50
C ARG A 233 -24.47 14.21 -18.92
N ARG A 234 -23.44 13.35 -18.87
CA ARG A 234 -22.09 13.63 -19.35
C ARG A 234 -21.77 12.65 -20.49
N LEU A 235 -21.02 13.11 -21.49
CA LEU A 235 -20.51 12.25 -22.56
C LEU A 235 -19.03 12.02 -22.31
N GLY A 236 -18.71 10.98 -21.54
CA GLY A 236 -17.34 10.52 -21.35
C GLY A 236 -16.88 9.59 -22.48
N MET A 237 -15.59 9.22 -22.44
CA MET A 237 -14.96 8.32 -23.42
C MET A 237 -15.67 6.97 -23.54
N ASP A 238 -16.30 6.50 -22.46
CA ASP A 238 -16.91 5.18 -22.40
C ASP A 238 -18.17 5.07 -23.27
N VAL A 239 -18.88 6.18 -23.51
CA VAL A 239 -20.12 6.23 -24.31
C VAL A 239 -19.89 5.87 -25.79
N PRO A 240 -19.04 6.59 -26.56
CA PRO A 240 -18.81 6.26 -27.96
C PRO A 240 -18.14 4.89 -28.14
N VAL A 241 -17.24 4.50 -27.23
CA VAL A 241 -16.58 3.19 -27.25
C VAL A 241 -17.60 2.05 -27.10
N THR A 242 -18.48 2.16 -26.11
CA THR A 242 -19.51 1.15 -25.86
C THR A 242 -20.49 1.07 -27.04
N LEU A 243 -20.93 2.21 -27.57
CA LEU A 243 -21.81 2.24 -28.74
C LEU A 243 -21.16 1.55 -29.94
N GLY A 244 -19.90 1.87 -30.25
CA GLY A 244 -19.17 1.27 -31.38
C GLY A 244 -18.97 -0.24 -31.24
N LEU A 245 -18.57 -0.71 -30.06
CA LEU A 245 -18.38 -2.15 -29.79
C LEU A 245 -19.70 -2.92 -29.94
N TRP A 246 -20.78 -2.41 -29.34
CA TRP A 246 -22.08 -3.08 -29.39
C TRP A 246 -22.74 -2.97 -30.76
N SER A 247 -22.59 -1.86 -31.49
CA SER A 247 -23.10 -1.74 -32.86
C SER A 247 -22.39 -2.68 -33.82
N ALA A 248 -21.06 -2.76 -33.74
CA ALA A 248 -20.27 -3.67 -34.58
C ALA A 248 -20.57 -5.15 -34.25
N PHE A 249 -20.74 -5.47 -32.96
CA PHE A 249 -21.17 -6.81 -32.53
C PHE A 249 -22.58 -7.14 -33.06
N ALA A 250 -23.55 -6.25 -32.89
CA ALA A 250 -24.93 -6.46 -33.37
C ALA A 250 -24.99 -6.61 -34.89
N ALA A 251 -24.25 -5.80 -35.65
CA ALA A 251 -24.14 -5.91 -37.09
C ALA A 251 -23.52 -7.27 -37.51
N SER A 252 -22.50 -7.73 -36.78
CA SER A 252 -21.87 -9.03 -37.03
C SER A 252 -22.82 -10.19 -36.73
N VAL A 253 -23.58 -10.13 -35.63
CA VAL A 253 -24.61 -11.14 -35.31
C VAL A 253 -25.71 -11.15 -36.38
N TRP A 254 -26.13 -9.97 -36.85
CA TRP A 254 -27.10 -9.86 -37.94
C TRP A 254 -26.60 -10.50 -39.24
N SER A 255 -25.33 -10.26 -39.58
CA SER A 255 -24.65 -10.84 -40.74
C SER A 255 -24.65 -12.38 -40.68
N VAL A 256 -24.26 -12.96 -39.54
CA VAL A 256 -24.29 -14.42 -39.32
C VAL A 256 -25.71 -14.99 -39.46
N ALA A 257 -26.72 -14.30 -38.89
CA ALA A 257 -28.10 -14.75 -38.96
C ALA A 257 -28.68 -14.76 -40.39
N HIS A 258 -28.17 -13.90 -41.28
CA HIS A 258 -28.59 -13.80 -42.68
C HIS A 258 -27.65 -14.52 -43.66
N GLY A 259 -26.65 -15.26 -43.16
CA GLY A 259 -25.68 -15.99 -43.98
C GLY A 259 -24.79 -15.08 -44.83
N GLN A 260 -24.52 -13.85 -44.38
CA GLN A 260 -23.60 -12.94 -45.04
C GLN A 260 -22.15 -13.29 -44.69
N SER A 261 -21.22 -13.03 -45.61
CA SER A 261 -19.81 -13.42 -45.47
C SER A 261 -19.01 -12.47 -44.56
N HIS A 262 -19.40 -11.19 -44.48
CA HIS A 262 -18.63 -10.16 -43.78
C HIS A 262 -19.07 -10.01 -42.31
N VAL A 263 -18.16 -10.28 -41.38
CA VAL A 263 -18.35 -10.11 -39.94
C VAL A 263 -17.20 -9.29 -39.35
N TYR A 264 -17.45 -8.59 -38.24
CA TYR A 264 -16.49 -7.68 -37.59
C TYR A 264 -16.14 -8.12 -36.15
N PHE A 265 -16.34 -9.40 -35.82
CA PHE A 265 -16.07 -9.92 -34.49
C PHE A 265 -14.60 -9.73 -34.08
N ASP A 266 -13.67 -9.90 -35.03
CA ASP A 266 -12.23 -9.66 -34.88
C ASP A 266 -11.92 -8.20 -34.52
N SER A 267 -12.58 -7.25 -35.19
CA SER A 267 -12.44 -5.82 -34.95
C SER A 267 -12.94 -5.44 -33.56
N VAL A 268 -14.05 -6.04 -33.10
CA VAL A 268 -14.61 -5.83 -31.76
C VAL A 268 -13.62 -6.28 -30.68
N VAL A 269 -13.12 -7.52 -30.76
CA VAL A 269 -12.19 -8.04 -29.73
C VAL A 269 -10.81 -7.38 -29.79
N MET A 270 -10.33 -7.01 -30.99
CA MET A 270 -9.09 -6.26 -31.15
C MET A 270 -9.17 -4.89 -30.50
N PHE A 271 -10.23 -4.12 -30.82
CA PHE A 271 -10.43 -2.80 -30.23
C PHE A 271 -10.58 -2.88 -28.71
N LEU A 272 -11.31 -3.88 -28.21
CA LEU A 272 -11.47 -4.14 -26.79
C LEU A 272 -10.12 -4.44 -26.10
N ALA A 273 -9.29 -5.30 -26.68
CA ALA A 273 -7.98 -5.65 -26.13
C ALA A 273 -7.03 -4.46 -26.08
N LEU A 274 -6.96 -3.66 -27.16
CA LEU A 274 -6.11 -2.48 -27.23
C LEU A 274 -6.55 -1.40 -26.23
N LEU A 275 -7.84 -1.12 -26.13
CA LEU A 275 -8.36 -0.12 -25.18
C LEU A 275 -8.15 -0.54 -23.72
N LEU A 276 -8.38 -1.80 -23.38
CA LEU A 276 -8.11 -2.30 -22.02
C LEU A 276 -6.62 -2.23 -21.67
N THR A 277 -5.75 -2.46 -22.65
CA THR A 277 -4.31 -2.32 -22.46
C THR A 277 -3.92 -0.87 -22.21
N ALA A 278 -4.45 0.07 -23.02
CA ALA A 278 -4.23 1.49 -22.83
C ALA A 278 -4.72 1.96 -21.45
N ARG A 279 -5.92 1.54 -21.02
CA ARG A 279 -6.47 1.86 -19.70
C ARG A 279 -5.62 1.27 -18.57
N LEU A 280 -5.13 0.05 -18.70
CA LEU A 280 -4.25 -0.57 -17.70
C LEU A 280 -2.93 0.21 -17.54
N ILE A 281 -2.38 0.74 -18.64
CA ILE A 281 -1.21 1.61 -18.61
C ILE A 281 -1.56 2.96 -17.96
N GLU A 282 -2.67 3.59 -18.36
CA GLU A 282 -3.12 4.86 -17.81
C GLU A 282 -3.33 4.79 -16.29
N ASP A 283 -4.02 3.75 -15.81
CA ASP A 283 -4.24 3.51 -14.38
C ASP A 283 -2.91 3.37 -13.62
N GLY A 284 -1.94 2.68 -14.22
CA GLY A 284 -0.60 2.51 -13.65
C GLY A 284 0.17 3.82 -13.58
N LEU A 285 0.07 4.68 -14.59
CA LEU A 285 0.71 6.00 -14.61
C LEU A 285 0.06 6.94 -13.58
N ARG A 286 -1.28 6.95 -13.49
CA ARG A 286 -2.02 7.75 -12.52
C ARG A 286 -1.70 7.35 -11.09
N GLN A 287 -1.63 6.05 -10.79
CA GLN A 287 -1.28 5.57 -9.45
C GLN A 287 0.10 6.01 -8.99
N ARG A 288 1.11 6.00 -9.87
CA ARG A 288 2.46 6.50 -9.52
C ARG A 288 2.43 7.96 -9.10
N SER A 289 1.64 8.80 -9.78
CA SER A 289 1.50 10.22 -9.42
C SER A 289 0.80 10.43 -8.06
N LEU A 290 -0.18 9.58 -7.74
CA LEU A 290 -0.89 9.65 -6.45
C LEU A 290 -0.01 9.17 -5.30
N ASN A 291 0.76 8.10 -5.48
CA ASN A 291 1.66 7.58 -4.44
C ASN A 291 2.74 8.61 -4.05
N ALA A 292 3.25 9.39 -5.00
CA ALA A 292 4.20 10.46 -4.71
C ALA A 292 3.57 11.58 -3.86
N ALA A 293 2.28 11.88 -4.07
CA ALA A 293 1.53 12.80 -3.20
C ALA A 293 1.23 12.18 -1.82
N GLU A 294 1.06 10.86 -1.74
CA GLU A 294 0.86 10.14 -0.47
C GLU A 294 2.14 10.09 0.38
N GLU A 295 3.33 9.96 -0.21
CA GLU A 295 4.62 10.06 0.51
C GLU A 295 4.80 11.42 1.21
N LEU A 296 4.20 12.49 0.66
CA LEU A 296 4.17 13.80 1.33
C LEU A 296 3.21 13.83 2.53
N MET A 297 2.11 13.06 2.47
CA MET A 297 1.14 12.94 3.56
C MET A 297 1.62 12.03 4.70
N GLU A 298 2.48 11.04 4.42
CA GLU A 298 3.09 10.18 5.46
C GLU A 298 4.00 10.95 6.43
N GLN A 299 4.37 12.20 6.11
CA GLN A 299 5.13 13.08 7.00
C GLN A 299 4.27 13.78 8.06
N LEU A 300 2.93 13.72 7.95
CA LEU A 300 2.03 14.30 8.94
C LEU A 300 1.86 13.35 10.13
N PRO A 301 2.03 13.82 11.38
CA PRO A 301 1.89 12.96 12.54
C PRO A 301 0.44 12.50 12.71
N ALA A 302 0.26 11.20 12.96
CA ALA A 302 -1.06 10.58 13.12
C ALA A 302 -1.78 10.97 14.43
N ALA A 303 -1.03 11.47 15.40
CA ALA A 303 -1.52 11.91 16.71
C ALA A 303 -0.81 13.19 17.14
N VAL A 304 -1.53 14.04 17.86
CA VAL A 304 -1.02 15.30 18.42
C VAL A 304 -1.37 15.42 19.89
N ARG A 305 -0.59 16.20 20.63
CA ARG A 305 -0.89 16.50 22.04
C ARG A 305 -1.81 17.70 22.12
N VAL A 306 -3.00 17.50 22.68
CA VAL A 306 -4.02 18.54 22.89
C VAL A 306 -4.12 18.86 24.38
N ARG A 307 -4.19 20.14 24.73
CA ARG A 307 -4.42 20.60 26.11
C ARG A 307 -5.90 20.41 26.48
N HIS A 308 -6.17 19.56 27.47
CA HIS A 308 -7.55 19.20 27.84
C HIS A 308 -8.12 20.09 28.97
N ASN A 309 -7.28 20.77 29.76
CA ASN A 309 -7.73 21.65 30.85
C ASN A 309 -6.72 22.76 31.15
N ALA A 310 -7.14 23.81 31.88
CA ALA A 310 -6.31 24.97 32.23
C ALA A 310 -5.10 24.65 33.16
N GLN A 311 -5.00 23.41 33.66
CA GLN A 311 -3.98 22.93 34.60
C GLN A 311 -2.85 22.13 33.92
N ASP A 312 -2.55 22.42 32.65
CA ASP A 312 -1.43 21.82 31.92
C ASP A 312 -1.53 20.29 31.73
N ASP A 313 -2.76 19.76 31.68
CA ASP A 313 -3.03 18.35 31.34
C ASP A 313 -3.06 18.19 29.81
N TRP A 314 -2.02 17.55 29.27
CA TRP A 314 -1.81 17.32 27.84
C TRP A 314 -2.03 15.85 27.50
N ARG A 315 -2.91 15.58 26.52
CA ARG A 315 -3.22 14.21 26.09
C ARG A 315 -2.94 14.01 24.62
N SER A 316 -2.39 12.84 24.29
CA SER A 316 -2.19 12.41 22.92
C SER A 316 -3.53 11.96 22.33
N VAL A 317 -3.94 12.63 21.26
CA VAL A 317 -5.24 12.42 20.60
C VAL A 317 -5.01 12.23 19.10
N ALA A 318 -5.80 11.38 18.45
CA ALA A 318 -5.74 11.18 17.00
C ALA A 318 -6.07 12.49 16.27
N ILE A 319 -5.38 12.77 15.15
CA ILE A 319 -5.58 14.00 14.38
C ILE A 319 -7.04 14.21 13.93
N THR A 320 -7.78 13.12 13.70
CA THR A 320 -9.19 13.13 13.30
C THR A 320 -10.14 13.63 14.37
N GLN A 321 -9.71 13.69 15.63
CA GLN A 321 -10.50 14.17 16.76
C GLN A 321 -10.19 15.62 17.14
N VAL A 322 -9.14 16.22 16.57
CA VAL A 322 -8.76 17.62 16.82
C VAL A 322 -9.85 18.54 16.29
N ARG A 323 -10.28 19.50 17.12
CA ARG A 323 -11.33 20.47 16.79
C ARG A 323 -10.75 21.87 16.68
N VAL A 324 -11.44 22.71 15.91
CA VAL A 324 -11.12 24.15 15.84
C VAL A 324 -11.25 24.76 17.23
N GLY A 325 -10.16 25.36 17.72
CA GLY A 325 -10.06 25.93 19.06
C GLY A 325 -9.25 25.10 20.05
N ASP A 326 -8.89 23.86 19.70
CA ASP A 326 -7.99 23.05 20.52
C ASP A 326 -6.57 23.64 20.52
N GLU A 327 -5.92 23.63 21.69
CA GLU A 327 -4.52 24.02 21.83
C GLU A 327 -3.64 22.79 21.62
N VAL A 328 -2.81 22.84 20.58
CA VAL A 328 -1.96 21.72 20.15
C VAL A 328 -0.49 22.05 20.36
N GLU A 329 0.25 21.13 20.98
CA GLU A 329 1.69 21.26 21.14
C GLU A 329 2.41 20.87 19.83
N LEU A 330 3.39 21.68 19.41
CA LEU A 330 4.26 21.41 18.26
C LEU A 330 5.73 21.21 18.70
N PRO A 331 6.15 19.97 19.00
CA PRO A 331 7.51 19.68 19.42
C PRO A 331 8.58 20.06 18.39
N SER A 332 9.80 20.35 18.85
CA SER A 332 10.96 20.49 17.97
C SER A 332 11.21 19.22 17.15
N GLY A 333 11.44 19.38 15.85
CA GLY A 333 11.66 18.31 14.90
C GLY A 333 10.39 17.62 14.41
N SER A 334 9.20 18.11 14.79
CA SER A 334 7.92 17.56 14.35
C SER A 334 7.24 18.46 13.31
N ALA A 335 6.46 17.86 12.43
CA ALA A 335 5.63 18.58 11.47
C ALA A 335 4.31 19.02 12.12
N ALA A 336 3.85 20.21 11.78
CA ALA A 336 2.53 20.70 12.16
C ALA A 336 1.46 19.82 11.51
N ALA A 337 0.57 19.25 12.32
CA ALA A 337 -0.45 18.33 11.82
C ALA A 337 -1.68 19.06 11.24
N VAL A 338 -1.97 20.25 11.77
CA VAL A 338 -3.13 21.08 11.44
C VAL A 338 -2.70 22.52 11.23
N ASP A 339 -3.49 23.27 10.46
CA ASP A 339 -3.34 24.72 10.35
C ASP A 339 -3.70 25.37 11.69
N GLY A 340 -2.91 26.35 12.10
CA GLY A 340 -3.11 27.03 13.38
C GLY A 340 -2.40 28.36 13.50
N VAL A 341 -2.53 28.98 14.67
CA VAL A 341 -1.86 30.24 15.03
C VAL A 341 -1.02 29.99 16.27
N VAL A 342 0.20 30.51 16.30
CA VAL A 342 1.07 30.40 17.47
C VAL A 342 0.47 31.20 18.63
N ILE A 343 0.10 30.51 19.70
CA ILE A 343 -0.44 31.12 20.93
C ILE A 343 0.63 31.33 22.01
N ALA A 344 1.70 30.53 21.98
CA ALA A 344 2.82 30.60 22.93
C ALA A 344 4.10 30.06 22.28
N GLY A 345 5.25 30.64 22.64
CA GLY A 345 6.56 30.27 22.13
C GLY A 345 6.96 31.00 20.84
N SER A 346 8.19 30.73 20.39
CA SER A 346 8.75 31.22 19.13
C SER A 346 9.74 30.20 18.58
N SER A 347 9.69 29.90 17.29
CA SER A 347 10.62 28.96 16.66
C SER A 347 10.79 29.24 15.16
N GLN A 348 11.78 28.60 14.55
CA GLN A 348 11.95 28.56 13.10
C GLN A 348 11.21 27.36 12.52
N VAL A 349 10.35 27.64 11.55
CA VAL A 349 9.52 26.66 10.88
C VAL A 349 9.94 26.57 9.42
N ASP A 350 10.17 25.36 8.95
CA ASP A 350 10.48 25.06 7.57
C ASP A 350 9.18 24.79 6.78
N GLU A 351 8.92 25.65 5.81
CA GLU A 351 7.74 25.58 4.93
C GLU A 351 8.12 25.16 3.51
N ALA A 352 9.32 24.60 3.28
CA ALA A 352 9.82 24.25 1.95
C ALA A 352 8.89 23.30 1.19
N LEU A 353 8.22 22.38 1.90
CA LEU A 353 7.26 21.44 1.30
C LEU A 353 6.02 22.12 0.72
N LEU A 354 5.65 23.30 1.24
CA LEU A 354 4.45 24.04 0.84
C LEU A 354 4.78 25.19 -0.10
N THR A 355 5.89 25.87 0.17
CA THR A 355 6.29 27.12 -0.49
C THR A 355 7.38 26.92 -1.55
N GLY A 356 8.12 25.81 -1.49
CA GLY A 356 9.31 25.57 -2.31
C GLY A 356 10.56 26.34 -1.85
N GLU A 357 10.44 27.20 -0.84
CA GLU A 357 11.55 28.00 -0.32
C GLU A 357 12.31 27.24 0.77
N SER A 358 13.63 27.09 0.59
CA SER A 358 14.48 26.29 1.51
C SER A 358 14.81 26.97 2.84
N ARG A 359 14.52 28.28 2.95
CA ARG A 359 14.85 29.08 4.12
C ARG A 359 13.74 28.99 5.16
N ALA A 360 14.09 28.55 6.37
CA ALA A 360 13.15 28.52 7.49
C ALA A 360 12.64 29.92 7.83
N VAL A 361 11.35 30.00 8.14
CA VAL A 361 10.64 31.23 8.50
C VAL A 361 10.53 31.30 10.01
N HIS A 362 10.88 32.44 10.60
CA HIS A 362 10.71 32.66 12.02
C HIS A 362 9.23 32.90 12.32
N LYS A 363 8.67 32.15 13.28
CA LYS A 363 7.28 32.28 13.74
C LYS A 363 7.25 32.69 15.20
N GLN A 364 6.42 33.67 15.51
CA GLN A 364 6.17 34.17 16.86
C GLN A 364 4.67 34.19 17.15
N VAL A 365 4.31 34.50 18.40
CA VAL A 365 2.91 34.57 18.83
C VAL A 365 2.10 35.47 17.89
N GLY A 366 0.99 34.93 17.38
CA GLY A 366 0.12 35.58 16.40
C GLY A 366 0.37 35.19 14.94
N ASP A 367 1.50 34.53 14.62
CA ASP A 367 1.77 34.07 13.27
C ASP A 367 1.03 32.76 12.94
N ALA A 368 0.62 32.62 11.68
CA ALA A 368 0.02 31.39 11.18
C ALA A 368 1.08 30.32 10.91
N VAL A 369 0.76 29.08 11.26
CA VAL A 369 1.54 27.86 10.95
C VAL A 369 0.65 26.94 10.14
N LEU A 370 1.17 26.46 9.01
CA LEU A 370 0.45 25.60 8.09
C LEU A 370 0.73 24.13 8.39
N ALA A 371 -0.26 23.27 8.13
CA ALA A 371 -0.08 21.83 8.21
C ALA A 371 1.01 21.37 7.22
N GLY A 372 1.92 20.52 7.68
CA GLY A 372 3.08 20.03 6.93
C GLY A 372 4.34 20.86 7.14
N SER A 373 4.27 22.02 7.80
CA SER A 373 5.46 22.80 8.14
C SER A 373 6.25 22.14 9.27
N MET A 374 7.58 22.05 9.15
CA MET A 374 8.43 21.34 10.10
C MET A 374 9.08 22.30 11.12
N ASN A 375 8.85 22.08 12.41
CA ASN A 375 9.49 22.86 13.46
C ASN A 375 10.97 22.44 13.59
N ARG A 376 11.92 23.36 13.40
CA ARG A 376 13.37 23.05 13.37
C ARG A 376 14.09 23.24 14.70
N GLN A 377 13.53 23.99 15.66
CA GLN A 377 14.21 24.32 16.92
C GLN A 377 13.26 24.22 18.13
N SER A 378 13.82 23.95 19.32
CA SER A 378 13.07 23.84 20.59
C SER A 378 12.93 25.17 21.30
#